data_AF-A0A179U8T0-F1
#
_entry.id   AF-A0A179U8T0-F1
#
_cell.length_a   1.000
_cell.length_b   1.000
_cell.length_c   1.000
_cell.angle_alpha   90.00
_cell.angle_beta   90.00
_cell.angle_gamma   90.00
#
_symmetry.space_group_name_H-M   'P 1'
#
loop_
_entity.id
_entity.type
_entity.pdbx_description
1 polymer ?
#
loop_
_entity_poly.entity_id
_entity_poly.type
_entity_poly.pdbx_seq_one_letter_code
_entity_poly.pdbx_strand_id
1 'polypeptide(L)'
;MASLALQSRSKHILQCRRKSRNAAPYQQQYMNGKQAHRRTNRSFLEYCYLCAKWFPDPMAWKEHCTFHLNNLQPRCGILTLHYTLVAPGFCPDRLGDESMQPDERFQQWRVKSTLLNHIDEVHLMKKKTESKLKCPHPCCDDQCYEGILAL
;
A
#
# COMPACT_ATOMS: atom_id res chain seq x y z
N MET A 1 -39.73 -16.00 -11.85
CA MET A 1 -38.31 -15.67 -11.68
C MET A 1 -37.55 -16.95 -11.38
N ALA A 2 -36.52 -17.30 -12.16
CA ALA A 2 -35.81 -18.56 -11.99
C ALA A 2 -35.06 -18.59 -10.65
N SER A 3 -35.35 -19.58 -9.80
CA SER A 3 -34.66 -19.77 -8.52
C SER A 3 -33.28 -20.37 -8.77
N LEU A 4 -32.23 -19.63 -8.40
CA LEU A 4 -30.85 -20.11 -8.49
C LEU A 4 -30.47 -20.90 -7.23
N ALA A 5 -29.84 -22.05 -7.44
CA ALA A 5 -29.29 -22.89 -6.36
C ALA A 5 -28.34 -22.08 -5.47
N LEU A 6 -28.36 -22.34 -4.15
CA LEU A 6 -27.57 -21.60 -3.16
C LEU A 6 -26.07 -21.51 -3.52
N GLN A 7 -25.51 -22.58 -4.06
CA GLN A 7 -24.10 -22.66 -4.45
C GLN A 7 -23.74 -21.78 -5.66
N SER A 8 -24.71 -21.43 -6.51
CA SER A 8 -24.49 -20.59 -7.71
C SER A 8 -24.87 -19.12 -7.49
N ARG A 9 -25.47 -18.77 -6.35
CA ARG A 9 -25.88 -17.40 -6.03
C ARG A 9 -24.71 -16.43 -5.91
N SER A 10 -23.60 -16.82 -5.30
CA SER A 10 -22.41 -15.96 -5.16
C SER A 10 -21.85 -15.55 -6.53
N LYS A 11 -21.70 -16.52 -7.44
CA LYS A 11 -21.28 -16.29 -8.83
C LYS A 11 -22.25 -15.38 -9.57
N HIS A 12 -23.56 -15.61 -9.41
CA HIS A 12 -24.60 -14.79 -10.03
C HIS A 12 -24.61 -13.35 -9.49
N ILE A 13 -24.52 -13.14 -8.18
CA ILE A 13 -24.47 -11.81 -7.56
C ILE A 13 -23.26 -11.02 -8.07
N LEU A 14 -22.09 -11.66 -8.18
CA LEU A 14 -20.89 -11.04 -8.76
C LEU A 14 -21.10 -10.68 -10.23
N GLN A 15 -21.71 -11.56 -11.02
CA GLN A 15 -22.00 -11.32 -12.43
C GLN A 15 -23.03 -10.20 -12.64
N CYS A 16 -24.09 -10.16 -11.84
CA CYS A 16 -25.08 -9.08 -11.85
C CYS A 16 -24.49 -7.75 -11.41
N ARG A 17 -23.64 -7.72 -10.36
CA ARG A 17 -22.91 -6.51 -9.95
C ARG A 17 -21.95 -6.00 -11.02
N ARG A 18 -21.32 -6.91 -11.79
CA ARG A 18 -20.50 -6.52 -12.95
C ARG A 18 -21.35 -5.92 -14.07
N LYS A 19 -22.50 -6.54 -14.39
CA LYS A 19 -23.45 -6.02 -15.39
C LYS A 19 -24.03 -4.66 -15.00
N SER A 20 -24.45 -4.47 -13.75
CA SER A 20 -25.07 -3.23 -13.28
C SER A 20 -24.11 -2.05 -13.20
N ARG A 21 -22.80 -2.29 -13.16
CA ARG A 21 -21.76 -1.25 -13.10
C ARG A 21 -21.28 -0.78 -14.48
N ASN A 22 -21.98 -1.12 -15.57
CA ASN A 22 -21.51 -0.87 -16.94
C ASN A 22 -20.06 -1.35 -17.14
N ALA A 23 -19.72 -2.54 -16.63
CA ALA A 23 -18.43 -3.15 -16.94
C ALA A 23 -18.34 -3.27 -18.45
N ALA A 24 -17.43 -2.49 -19.04
CA ALA A 24 -17.48 -2.15 -20.45
C ALA A 24 -17.44 -3.43 -21.33
N PRO A 25 -18.12 -3.42 -22.49
CA PRO A 25 -18.24 -4.57 -23.40
C PRO A 25 -16.90 -5.15 -23.89
N TYR A 26 -15.75 -4.53 -23.62
CA TYR A 26 -14.44 -5.00 -24.03
C TYR A 26 -13.86 -6.14 -23.18
N GLN A 27 -14.58 -6.66 -22.17
CA GLN A 27 -14.23 -7.94 -21.52
C GLN A 27 -14.57 -9.16 -22.41
N GLN A 28 -14.68 -8.99 -23.73
CA GLN A 28 -14.86 -10.07 -24.69
C GLN A 28 -13.61 -10.96 -24.69
N GLN A 29 -13.83 -12.21 -24.27
CA GLN A 29 -12.88 -13.31 -24.45
C GLN A 29 -12.64 -13.49 -25.95
N TYR A 30 -11.38 -13.66 -26.36
CA TYR A 30 -11.08 -14.15 -27.70
C TYR A 30 -11.57 -15.61 -27.82
N MET A 31 -11.84 -16.08 -29.06
CA MET A 31 -12.30 -17.45 -29.37
C MET A 31 -11.39 -18.57 -28.80
N ASN A 32 -10.17 -18.25 -28.37
CA ASN A 32 -9.19 -19.17 -27.80
C ASN A 32 -9.18 -19.18 -26.25
N GLY A 33 -10.20 -18.64 -25.58
CA GLY A 33 -10.40 -18.77 -24.12
C GLY A 33 -9.44 -17.94 -23.26
N LYS A 34 -8.56 -17.13 -23.85
CA LYS A 34 -7.63 -16.26 -23.13
C LYS A 34 -8.32 -14.93 -22.79
N GLN A 35 -8.22 -14.50 -21.53
CA GLN A 35 -8.68 -13.18 -21.10
C GLN A 35 -7.86 -12.11 -21.81
N ALA A 36 -8.53 -11.15 -22.45
CA ALA A 36 -7.91 -9.96 -22.99
C ALA A 36 -7.44 -9.04 -21.84
N HIS A 37 -6.28 -9.35 -21.27
CA HIS A 37 -5.60 -8.40 -20.39
C HIS A 37 -5.04 -7.29 -21.28
N ARG A 38 -5.78 -6.18 -21.42
CA ARG A 38 -5.25 -4.97 -22.06
C ARG A 38 -3.96 -4.62 -21.32
N ARG A 39 -2.79 -4.79 -21.95
CA ARG A 39 -1.55 -4.15 -21.50
C ARG A 39 -1.82 -2.65 -21.60
N THR A 40 -2.33 -2.08 -20.51
CA THR A 40 -2.39 -0.63 -20.38
C THR A 40 -0.96 -0.23 -20.06
N ASN A 41 -0.26 0.33 -21.04
CA ASN A 41 0.99 1.02 -20.76
C ASN A 41 0.60 2.25 -19.93
N ARG A 42 0.62 2.12 -18.60
CA ARG A 42 0.27 3.21 -17.71
C ARG A 42 1.45 4.15 -17.69
N SER A 43 1.26 5.37 -18.14
CA SER A 43 2.24 6.45 -17.92
C SER A 43 2.50 6.58 -16.43
N PHE A 44 3.75 6.84 -16.06
CA PHE A 44 4.12 7.10 -14.67
C PHE A 44 3.29 8.27 -14.13
N LEU A 45 2.73 8.09 -12.93
CA LEU A 45 1.98 9.12 -12.24
C LEU A 45 1.90 8.76 -10.76
N GLU A 46 2.58 9.52 -9.92
CA GLU A 46 2.54 9.37 -8.46
C GLU A 46 1.89 10.58 -7.79
N TYR A 47 1.31 10.35 -6.61
CA TYR A 47 0.66 11.39 -5.81
C TYR A 47 1.29 11.46 -4.43
N CYS A 48 1.78 12.64 -4.04
CA CYS A 48 2.16 12.89 -2.66
C CYS A 48 0.93 13.27 -1.85
N TYR A 49 0.58 12.46 -0.85
CA TYR A 49 -0.50 12.79 0.08
C TYR A 49 -0.12 13.91 1.06
N LEU A 50 1.17 14.06 1.39
CA LEU A 50 1.62 15.11 2.30
C LEU A 50 1.54 16.51 1.67
N CYS A 51 1.81 16.61 0.37
CA CYS A 51 1.75 17.87 -0.38
C CYS A 51 0.48 18.04 -1.22
N ALA A 52 -0.37 17.00 -1.29
CA ALA A 52 -1.54 16.94 -2.15
C ALA A 52 -1.24 17.28 -3.63
N LYS A 53 -0.15 16.70 -4.19
CA LYS A 53 0.36 17.03 -5.53
C LYS A 53 0.68 15.79 -6.37
N TRP A 54 0.42 15.89 -7.68
CA TRP A 54 0.75 14.85 -8.67
C TRP A 54 2.13 15.08 -9.30
N PHE A 55 2.82 13.98 -9.58
CA PHE A 55 4.14 13.93 -10.21
C PHE A 55 4.09 12.96 -11.41
N PRO A 56 4.07 13.48 -12.65
CA PRO A 56 4.03 12.67 -13.87
C PRO A 56 5.42 12.20 -14.34
N ASP A 57 6.49 12.69 -13.70
CA ASP A 57 7.88 12.36 -14.04
C ASP A 57 8.55 11.57 -12.89
N PRO A 58 9.16 10.41 -13.17
CA PRO A 58 9.83 9.60 -12.14
C PRO A 58 10.98 10.31 -11.43
N MET A 59 11.75 11.13 -12.14
CA MET A 59 12.90 11.83 -11.56
C MET A 59 12.44 12.93 -10.60
N ALA A 60 11.43 13.71 -11.00
CA ALA A 60 10.78 14.70 -10.16
C ALA A 60 10.12 14.07 -8.92
N TRP A 61 9.51 12.88 -9.06
CA TRP A 61 8.98 12.13 -7.92
C TRP A 61 10.09 11.73 -6.95
N LYS A 62 11.19 11.17 -7.47
CA LYS A 62 12.32 10.73 -6.66
C LYS A 62 12.98 11.89 -5.91
N GLU A 63 13.20 13.02 -6.57
CA GLU A 63 13.72 14.24 -5.93
C GLU A 63 12.77 14.75 -4.84
N HIS A 64 11.47 14.72 -5.10
CA HIS A 64 10.45 15.08 -4.12
C HIS A 64 10.43 14.15 -2.89
N CYS A 65 10.61 12.84 -3.08
CA CYS A 65 10.78 11.89 -1.99
C CYS A 65 12.02 12.21 -1.14
N THR A 66 13.14 12.53 -1.78
CA THR A 66 14.37 12.95 -1.07
C THR A 66 14.13 14.18 -0.21
N PHE A 67 13.40 15.18 -0.73
CA PHE A 67 13.03 16.36 0.05
C PHE A 67 12.25 15.99 1.32
N HIS A 68 11.28 15.07 1.23
CA HIS A 68 10.54 14.61 2.39
C HIS A 68 11.38 13.82 3.39
N LEU A 69 12.28 12.96 2.92
CA LEU A 69 13.17 12.19 3.79
C LEU A 69 14.13 13.11 4.56
N ASN A 70 14.63 14.18 3.93
CA ASN A 70 15.50 15.16 4.58
C ASN A 70 14.76 16.08 5.55
N ASN A 71 13.44 16.21 5.41
CA ASN A 71 12.58 17.07 6.25
C ASN A 71 11.48 16.24 6.92
N LEU A 72 11.83 15.04 7.38
CA LEU A 72 10.86 14.06 7.83
C LEU A 72 10.11 14.58 9.06
N GLN A 73 8.78 14.54 8.99
CA GLN A 73 7.91 14.76 10.15
C GLN A 73 7.40 13.38 10.61
N PRO A 74 7.36 13.11 11.93
CA PRO A 74 7.40 11.75 12.51
C PRO A 74 6.10 10.92 12.39
N ARG A 75 5.30 11.09 11.34
CA ARG A 75 4.02 10.38 11.18
C ARG A 75 4.18 9.12 10.33
N CYS A 76 4.20 7.95 10.98
CA CYS A 76 4.22 6.66 10.27
C CYS A 76 2.83 6.03 10.07
N GLY A 77 1.80 6.52 10.79
CA GLY A 77 0.46 5.93 10.80
C GLY A 77 -0.48 6.47 9.72
N ILE A 78 -1.32 5.57 9.18
CA ILE A 78 -2.41 5.92 8.24
C ILE A 78 -3.51 6.68 8.98
N LEU A 79 -3.96 7.80 8.40
CA LEU A 79 -5.13 8.55 8.87
C LEU A 79 -6.23 8.54 7.82
N THR A 80 -7.38 8.00 8.19
CA THR A 80 -8.60 8.04 7.39
C THR A 80 -9.68 8.81 8.15
N LEU A 81 -10.27 9.83 7.53
CA LEU A 81 -11.40 10.60 8.07
C LEU A 81 -12.59 10.42 7.14
N HIS A 82 -13.74 9.99 7.68
CA HIS A 82 -14.97 9.77 6.89
C HIS A 82 -14.71 8.99 5.58
N TYR A 83 -14.01 7.86 5.69
CA TYR A 83 -13.62 7.01 4.54
C TYR A 83 -12.66 7.65 3.52
N THR A 84 -12.16 8.86 3.78
CA THR A 84 -11.17 9.55 2.95
C THR A 84 -9.79 9.42 3.55
N LEU A 85 -8.81 9.00 2.75
CA LEU A 85 -7.41 8.93 3.17
C LEU A 85 -6.84 10.35 3.28
N VAL A 86 -6.52 10.76 4.51
CA VAL A 86 -5.98 12.08 4.82
C VAL A 86 -4.45 12.03 4.87
N ALA A 87 -3.89 11.01 5.51
CA ALA A 87 -2.44 10.80 5.55
C ALA A 87 -2.11 9.33 5.26
N PRO A 88 -1.09 9.06 4.42
CA PRO A 88 -0.64 7.71 4.14
C PRO A 88 0.13 7.20 5.35
N GLY A 89 0.33 5.89 5.38
CA GLY A 89 1.28 5.28 6.31
C GLY A 89 2.63 5.12 5.66
N PHE A 90 3.64 5.07 6.52
CA PHE A 90 5.01 4.81 6.13
C PHE A 90 5.55 3.70 7.01
N CYS A 91 6.33 2.80 6.42
CA CYS A 91 7.00 1.75 7.18
C CYS A 91 8.24 2.35 7.86
N PRO A 92 8.35 2.29 9.21
CA PRO A 92 9.50 2.82 9.92
C PRO A 92 10.84 2.25 9.45
N ASP A 93 10.94 0.93 9.26
CA ASP A 93 12.18 0.28 8.77
C ASP A 93 12.57 0.76 7.37
N ARG A 94 11.60 0.96 6.46
CA ARG A 94 11.87 1.49 5.10
C ARG A 94 12.33 2.94 5.13
N LEU A 95 11.76 3.76 6.02
CA LEU A 95 12.18 5.16 6.16
C LEU A 95 13.62 5.25 6.65
N GLY A 96 14.02 4.39 7.59
CA GLY A 96 15.37 4.33 8.15
C GLY A 96 16.43 3.65 7.27
N ASP A 97 16.03 2.88 6.26
CA ASP A 97 16.96 2.12 5.42
C ASP A 97 17.64 3.01 4.34
N GLU A 98 18.83 3.50 4.64
CA GLU A 98 19.62 4.35 3.73
C GLU A 98 20.14 3.62 2.48
N SER A 99 20.09 2.29 2.44
CA SER A 99 20.52 1.52 1.26
C SER A 99 19.51 1.55 0.11
N MET A 100 18.26 1.90 0.41
CA MET A 100 17.15 1.93 -0.55
C MET A 100 17.06 3.27 -1.29
N GLN A 101 16.44 3.25 -2.49
CA GLN A 101 16.20 4.50 -3.22
C GLN A 101 15.15 5.38 -2.52
N PRO A 102 15.24 6.72 -2.64
CA PRO A 102 14.32 7.65 -1.97
C PRO A 102 12.83 7.34 -2.19
N ASP A 103 12.44 6.99 -3.41
CA ASP A 103 11.07 6.65 -3.79
C ASP A 103 10.59 5.31 -3.21
N GLU A 104 11.51 4.38 -2.94
CA GLU A 104 11.19 3.11 -2.27
C GLU A 104 11.12 3.28 -0.74
N ARG A 105 12.00 4.12 -0.17
CA ARG A 105 12.00 4.49 1.26
C ARG A 105 10.72 5.25 1.63
N PHE A 106 10.34 6.20 0.77
CA PHE A 106 9.15 7.04 0.91
C PHE A 106 7.88 6.37 0.35
N GLN A 107 7.81 5.04 0.38
CA GLN A 107 6.62 4.31 -0.05
C GLN A 107 5.40 4.74 0.79
N GLN A 108 4.34 5.18 0.12
CA GLN A 108 3.10 5.60 0.77
C GLN A 108 2.08 4.45 0.78
N TRP A 109 1.74 3.95 1.96
CA TRP A 109 0.68 2.95 2.11
C TRP A 109 -0.68 3.61 2.27
N ARG A 110 -1.61 3.21 1.40
CA ARG A 110 -2.98 3.73 1.35
C ARG A 110 -3.98 2.91 2.18
N VAL A 111 -3.61 1.68 2.52
CA VAL A 111 -4.49 0.72 3.19
C VAL A 111 -3.79 0.14 4.40
N LYS A 112 -4.46 0.18 5.56
CA LYS A 112 -3.90 -0.23 6.85
C LYS A 112 -3.41 -1.68 6.84
N SER A 113 -4.22 -2.61 6.34
CA SER A 113 -3.84 -4.03 6.28
C SER A 113 -2.58 -4.26 5.44
N THR A 114 -2.41 -3.56 4.32
CA THR A 114 -1.22 -3.73 3.46
C THR A 114 0.06 -3.23 4.13
N LEU A 115 -0.03 -2.18 4.95
CA LEU A 115 1.11 -1.70 5.73
C LEU A 115 1.46 -2.67 6.85
N LEU A 116 0.46 -3.10 7.62
CA LEU A 116 0.67 -4.02 8.74
C LEU A 116 1.22 -5.36 8.27
N ASN A 117 0.64 -5.96 7.22
CA ASN A 117 1.16 -7.20 6.64
C ASN A 117 2.61 -7.04 6.17
N HIS A 118 2.95 -5.90 5.56
CA HIS A 118 4.34 -5.63 5.17
C HIS A 118 5.28 -5.61 6.38
N ILE A 119 4.90 -4.91 7.45
CA ILE A 119 5.71 -4.83 8.67
C ILE A 119 5.84 -6.21 9.33
N ASP A 120 4.73 -6.94 9.45
CA ASP A 120 4.69 -8.25 10.07
C ASP A 120 5.54 -9.27 9.32
N GLU A 121 5.33 -9.41 8.00
CA GLU A 121 5.97 -10.45 7.18
C GLU A 121 7.44 -10.13 6.86
N VAL A 122 7.78 -8.86 6.62
CA VAL A 122 9.12 -8.47 6.15
C VAL A 122 10.07 -8.17 7.31
N HIS A 123 9.58 -7.54 8.38
CA HIS A 123 10.42 -7.01 9.47
C HIS A 123 10.24 -7.78 10.78
N LEU A 124 9.00 -8.02 11.23
CA LEU A 124 8.77 -8.61 12.57
C LEU A 124 8.92 -10.12 12.61
N MET A 125 8.50 -10.87 11.59
CA MET A 125 8.72 -12.33 11.55
C MET A 125 10.21 -12.70 11.64
N LYS A 126 11.09 -11.84 11.12
CA LYS A 126 12.55 -12.01 11.21
C LYS A 126 13.12 -11.67 12.60
N LYS A 127 12.44 -10.80 13.36
CA LYS A 127 12.90 -10.24 14.66
C LYS A 127 12.33 -10.96 15.90
N LYS A 128 11.52 -12.01 15.74
CA LYS A 128 10.82 -12.72 16.86
C LYS A 128 11.73 -13.26 17.98
N THR A 129 13.04 -13.29 17.79
CA THR A 129 14.01 -13.85 18.74
C THR A 129 14.70 -12.78 19.61
N GLU A 130 14.46 -11.49 19.38
CA GLU A 130 15.15 -10.41 20.10
C GLU A 130 14.35 -9.91 21.33
N SER A 131 15.01 -9.84 22.49
CA SER A 131 14.41 -9.37 23.75
C SER A 131 14.29 -7.84 23.84
N LYS A 132 15.01 -7.11 22.98
CA LYS A 132 14.99 -5.65 22.90
C LYS A 132 14.75 -5.22 21.46
N LEU A 133 13.67 -4.48 21.23
CA LEU A 133 13.35 -3.94 19.91
C LEU A 133 13.79 -2.49 19.85
N LYS A 134 14.81 -2.22 19.04
CA LYS A 134 15.17 -0.84 18.68
C LYS A 134 14.12 -0.27 17.73
N CYS A 135 13.67 0.96 17.98
CA CYS A 135 12.82 1.66 17.05
C CYS A 135 13.56 1.87 15.73
N PRO A 136 13.06 1.35 14.60
CA PRO A 136 13.73 1.53 13.31
C PRO A 136 13.39 2.87 12.64
N HIS A 137 12.64 3.75 13.33
CA HIS A 137 12.24 5.04 12.80
C HIS A 137 13.39 6.07 12.93
N PRO A 138 13.76 6.78 11.85
CA PRO A 138 14.93 7.67 11.84
C PRO A 138 14.84 8.88 12.78
N CYS A 139 13.64 9.27 13.25
CA CYS A 139 13.48 10.35 14.23
C CYS A 139 13.35 9.88 15.68
N CYS A 140 13.51 8.58 15.96
CA CYS A 140 13.29 8.03 17.30
C CYS A 140 14.58 7.79 18.10
N ASP A 141 15.73 8.31 17.66
CA ASP A 141 17.04 8.26 18.37
C ASP A 141 17.36 6.88 18.98
N ASP A 142 17.09 5.79 18.25
CA ASP A 142 17.30 4.41 18.70
C ASP A 142 16.60 4.03 20.03
N GLN A 143 15.45 4.65 20.33
CA GLN A 143 14.64 4.27 21.49
C GLN A 143 14.39 2.76 21.52
N CYS A 144 14.82 2.14 22.63
CA CYS A 144 14.70 0.71 22.86
C CYS A 144 13.40 0.42 23.60
N TYR A 145 12.59 -0.48 23.06
CA TYR A 145 11.40 -1.00 23.71
C TYR A 145 11.69 -2.39 24.25
N GLU A 146 11.42 -2.61 25.53
CA GLU A 146 11.43 -3.96 26.11
C GLU A 146 10.14 -4.69 25.70
N GLY A 147 10.28 -5.94 25.27
CA GLY A 147 9.13 -6.75 24.89
C GLY A 147 8.23 -7.01 26.10
N ILE A 148 6.90 -6.93 25.90
CA ILE A 148 5.89 -7.23 26.95
C ILE A 148 5.96 -8.72 27.40
N LEU A 149 6.74 -9.56 26.71
CA LEU A 149 6.99 -10.96 27.06
C LEU A 149 8.05 -11.15 28.15
N ALA A 150 8.55 -10.08 28.77
CA ALA A 150 9.47 -10.12 29.91
C ALA A 150 8.76 -10.07 31.28
N LEU A 151 7.58 -10.68 31.39
CA LEU A 151 6.88 -10.97 32.65
C LEU A 151 6.58 -12.47 32.77
#